data_AF-A0A317H9N8-F1
#
_entry.id   AF-A0A317H9N8-F1
#
_cell.length_a   1.000
_cell.length_b   1.000
_cell.length_c   1.000
_cell.angle_alpha   90.00
_cell.angle_beta   90.00
_cell.angle_gamma   90.00
#
_symmetry.space_group_name_H-M   'P 1'
#
loop_
_entity.id
_entity.type
_entity.pdbx_description
1 polymer ?
#
loop_
_entity_poly.entity_id
_entity_poly.type
_entity_poly.pdbx_seq_one_letter_code
_entity_poly.pdbx_strand_id
1 'polypeptide(L)'
;MYDLAVLVKAATKSTSEIVFMPYEEVYEVGFEDMPRRLPDISKIQQLIGYQPTRDLVEMLESIIAYERVQLEAKVKEKLLAA
;
A
#
# COMPACT_ATOMS: atom_id res chain seq x y z
N MET A 1 -0.09 2.01 -11.09
CA MET A 1 -0.50 2.76 -9.89
C MET A 1 -2.02 2.96 -9.79
N TYR A 2 -2.71 3.37 -10.87
CA TYR A 2 -4.16 3.57 -10.86
C TYR A 2 -4.95 2.35 -10.34
N ASP A 3 -4.69 1.15 -10.87
CA ASP A 3 -5.42 -0.06 -10.46
C ASP A 3 -5.28 -0.38 -8.96
N LEU A 4 -4.11 -0.12 -8.39
CA LEU A 4 -3.87 -0.29 -6.96
C LEU A 4 -4.69 0.72 -6.14
N ALA A 5 -4.78 1.98 -6.60
CA ALA A 5 -5.62 2.99 -5.95
C ALA A 5 -7.10 2.61 -5.98
N VAL A 6 -7.59 2.09 -7.12
CA VAL A 6 -8.95 1.57 -7.25
C VAL A 6 -9.19 0.41 -6.29
N LEU A 7 -8.27 -0.55 -6.22
CA LEU A 7 -8.37 -1.71 -5.36
C LEU A 7 -8.41 -1.33 -3.88
N VAL A 8 -7.52 -0.43 -3.44
CA VAL A 8 -7.50 0.07 -2.05
C VAL A 8 -8.78 0.83 -1.73
N LYS A 9 -9.25 1.72 -2.60
CA LYS A 9 -10.50 2.48 -2.41
C LYS A 9 -11.69 1.53 -2.24
N ALA A 10 -11.79 0.50 -3.08
CA ALA A 10 -12.85 -0.50 -3.00
C ALA A 10 -12.77 -1.31 -1.70
N ALA A 11 -11.60 -1.86 -1.36
CA ALA A 11 -11.39 -2.70 -0.17
C ALA A 11 -11.64 -1.92 1.14
N THR A 12 -11.31 -0.63 1.15
CA THR A 12 -11.53 0.25 2.32
C THR A 12 -12.95 0.85 2.38
N LYS A 13 -13.75 0.71 1.31
CA LYS A 13 -15.03 1.42 1.12
C LYS A 13 -14.88 2.95 1.23
N SER A 14 -13.75 3.48 0.81
CA SER A 14 -13.45 4.89 0.91
C SER A 14 -14.30 5.72 -0.05
N THR A 15 -14.76 6.89 0.39
CA THR A 15 -15.44 7.89 -0.43
C THR A 15 -14.47 8.82 -1.19
N SER A 16 -13.16 8.78 -0.91
CA SER A 16 -12.16 9.66 -1.53
C SER A 16 -12.12 9.57 -3.05
N GLU A 17 -12.03 10.69 -3.75
CA GLU A 17 -11.84 10.69 -5.21
C GLU A 17 -10.43 10.23 -5.60
N ILE A 18 -10.30 9.62 -6.80
CA ILE A 18 -8.99 9.34 -7.39
C ILE A 18 -8.65 10.53 -8.28
N VAL A 19 -7.63 11.30 -7.89
CA VAL A 19 -7.15 12.47 -8.60
C VAL A 19 -5.79 12.20 -9.24
N PHE A 20 -5.59 12.69 -10.46
CA PHE A 20 -4.30 12.67 -11.13
C PHE A 20 -3.66 14.04 -10.98
N MET A 21 -2.49 14.10 -10.35
CA MET A 21 -1.72 15.32 -10.19
C MET A 21 -0.43 15.21 -11.01
N PRO A 22 0.05 16.31 -11.63
CA PRO A 22 1.34 16.34 -12.29
C PRO A 22 2.46 15.89 -11.36
N TYR A 23 3.41 15.13 -11.89
CA TYR A 23 4.45 14.48 -11.09
C TYR A 23 5.29 15.48 -10.29
N GLU A 24 5.62 16.61 -10.92
CA GLU A 24 6.43 17.70 -10.38
C GLU A 24 5.74 18.46 -9.23
N GLU A 25 4.41 18.34 -9.08
CA GLU A 25 3.67 18.92 -7.96
C GLU A 25 3.72 18.04 -6.71
N VAL A 26 3.98 16.73 -6.88
CA VAL A 26 3.95 15.74 -5.79
C VAL A 26 5.36 15.35 -5.34
N TYR A 27 6.28 15.29 -6.29
CA TYR A 27 7.65 14.84 -6.06
C TYR A 27 8.65 15.97 -6.28
N GLU A 28 9.70 15.97 -5.47
CA GLU A 28 10.76 16.98 -5.51
C GLU A 28 11.57 16.91 -6.82
N VAL A 29 12.17 18.04 -7.20
CA VAL A 29 13.03 18.14 -8.39
C VAL A 29 14.18 17.12 -8.30
N GLY A 30 14.32 16.30 -9.34
CA GLY A 30 15.35 15.26 -9.41
C GLY A 30 14.93 13.92 -8.81
N PHE A 31 13.69 13.79 -8.33
CA PHE A 31 13.13 12.49 -7.97
C PHE A 31 12.88 11.66 -9.24
N GLU A 32 13.36 10.42 -9.24
CA GLU A 32 13.16 9.45 -10.31
C GLU A 32 12.53 8.18 -9.74
N ASP A 33 11.41 7.74 -10.32
CA ASP A 33 10.82 6.45 -10.00
C ASP A 33 11.03 5.45 -11.14
N MET A 34 11.16 4.18 -10.78
CA MET A 34 11.33 3.11 -11.75
C MET A 34 9.97 2.72 -12.32
N PRO A 35 9.79 2.75 -13.66
CA PRO A 35 8.49 2.47 -14.29
C PRO A 35 8.03 1.02 -14.08
N ARG A 36 8.98 0.10 -13.87
CA ARG A 36 8.69 -1.32 -13.67
C ARG A 36 9.74 -1.96 -12.77
N ARG A 37 9.29 -2.64 -11.72
CA ARG A 37 10.12 -3.48 -10.86
C ARG A 37 9.56 -4.90 -10.88
N LEU A 38 10.33 -5.86 -11.41
CA LEU A 38 10.01 -7.28 -11.37
C LEU A 38 11.24 -8.02 -10.83
N PRO A 39 11.23 -8.46 -9.56
CA PRO A 39 12.38 -9.15 -8.98
C PRO A 39 12.51 -10.56 -9.54
N ASP A 40 13.74 -10.98 -9.81
CA ASP A 40 14.07 -12.40 -9.95
C ASP A 40 14.31 -12.99 -8.56
N ILE A 41 13.51 -13.98 -8.18
CA ILE A 41 13.58 -14.67 -6.89
C ILE A 41 14.22 -16.06 -6.98
N SER A 42 14.82 -16.42 -8.12
CA SER A 42 15.42 -17.75 -8.35
C SER A 42 16.48 -18.09 -7.29
N LYS A 43 17.30 -17.12 -6.89
CA LYS A 43 18.36 -17.33 -5.90
C LYS A 43 17.82 -17.74 -4.52
N ILE A 44 16.79 -17.05 -4.02
CA ILE A 44 16.21 -17.35 -2.71
C ILE A 44 15.37 -18.64 -2.75
N GLN A 45 14.71 -18.89 -3.89
CA GLN A 45 13.99 -20.13 -4.12
C GLN A 45 14.93 -21.34 -4.11
N GLN A 46 16.09 -21.26 -4.76
CA GLN A 46 17.08 -22.34 -4.77
C GLN A 46 17.76 -22.52 -3.41
N LEU A 47 18.04 -21.43 -2.69
CA LEU A 47 18.80 -21.49 -1.45
C LEU A 47 17.98 -22.05 -0.28
N ILE A 48 16.71 -21.65 -0.15
CA ILE A 48 15.87 -22.00 1.02
C ILE A 48 14.46 -22.48 0.65
N GLY A 49 14.15 -22.66 -0.63
CA GLY A 49 12.81 -23.08 -1.06
C GLY A 49 11.74 -21.99 -0.94
N TYR A 50 12.13 -20.71 -0.84
CA TYR A 50 11.18 -19.61 -0.67
C TYR A 50 10.23 -19.50 -1.88
N GLN A 51 8.93 -19.36 -1.58
CA GLN A 51 7.89 -19.07 -2.56
C GLN A 51 6.90 -18.06 -1.96
N PRO A 52 6.49 -16.99 -2.69
CA PRO A 52 5.41 -16.13 -2.28
C PRO A 52 4.10 -16.94 -2.17
N THR A 53 3.42 -16.83 -1.03
CA THR A 53 2.17 -17.56 -0.76
C THR A 53 0.95 -16.67 -0.69
N ARG A 54 1.13 -15.35 -0.68
CA ARG A 54 0.05 -14.37 -0.60
C ARG A 54 -0.01 -13.54 -1.87
N ASP A 55 -1.21 -13.37 -2.40
CA ASP A 55 -1.43 -12.46 -3.51
C ASP A 55 -1.63 -11.00 -3.03
N LEU A 56 -1.78 -10.09 -3.98
CA LEU A 56 -1.96 -8.67 -3.69
C LEU A 56 -3.23 -8.39 -2.86
N VAL A 57 -4.32 -9.09 -3.14
CA VAL A 57 -5.60 -8.86 -2.45
C VAL A 57 -5.49 -9.30 -1.00
N GLU A 58 -4.97 -10.50 -0.76
CA GLU A 58 -4.75 -11.03 0.59
C GLU A 58 -3.80 -10.15 1.41
N MET A 59 -2.73 -9.64 0.78
CA MET A 59 -1.82 -8.68 1.43
C MET A 59 -2.53 -7.38 1.79
N LEU A 60 -3.32 -6.81 0.88
CA LEU A 60 -4.06 -5.57 1.15
C LEU A 60 -5.09 -5.74 2.26
N GLU A 61 -5.84 -6.84 2.28
CA GLU A 61 -6.80 -7.14 3.34
C GLU A 61 -6.11 -7.18 4.72
N SER A 62 -4.98 -7.88 4.80
CA SER A 62 -4.17 -7.96 6.03
C SER A 62 -3.70 -6.59 6.50
N ILE A 63 -3.21 -5.74 5.58
CA ILE A 63 -2.71 -4.39 5.89
C ILE A 63 -3.86 -3.48 6.32
N ILE A 64 -4.98 -3.48 5.59
CA ILE A 64 -6.16 -2.66 5.91
C ILE A 64 -6.71 -3.03 7.30
N ALA A 65 -6.79 -4.32 7.62
CA ALA A 65 -7.22 -4.77 8.94
C ALA A 65 -6.31 -4.24 10.05
N TYR A 66 -4.99 -4.30 9.84
CA TYR A 66 -4.02 -3.75 10.78
C TYR A 66 -4.18 -2.23 10.95
N GLU A 67 -4.25 -1.47 9.85
CA GLU A 67 -4.37 -0.01 9.89
C GLU A 67 -5.67 0.48 10.54
N ARG A 68 -6.77 -0.25 10.40
CA ARG A 68 -8.03 0.08 11.11
C ARG A 68 -7.87 0.04 12.62
N VAL A 69 -7.18 -0.98 13.15
CA VAL A 69 -6.89 -1.08 14.59
C VAL A 69 -6.02 0.10 15.05
N GLN A 70 -5.01 0.47 14.27
CA GLN A 70 -4.13 1.60 14.58
C GLN A 70 -4.90 2.93 14.58
N LEU A 71 -5.80 3.13 13.62
CA LEU A 71 -6.64 4.33 13.54
C LEU A 71 -7.59 4.43 14.72
N GLU A 72 -8.25 3.34 15.11
CA GLU A 72 -9.12 3.33 16.30
C GLU A 72 -8.35 3.66 17.59
N ALA A 73 -7.14 3.14 17.74
CA ALA A 73 -6.28 3.45 18.88
C ALA A 73 -5.91 4.94 18.91
N LYS A 74 -5.47 5.50 17.78
CA LYS A 74 -5.15 6.95 17.65
C LYS A 74 -6.36 7.84 17.92
N VAL A 75 -7.55 7.46 17.45
CA VAL A 75 -8.79 8.21 17.69
C VAL A 75 -9.13 8.20 19.19
N LYS A 76 -9.04 7.04 19.85
CA LYS A 76 -9.25 6.93 21.30
C LYS A 76 -8.26 7.77 22.09
N GLU A 77 -6.97 7.71 21.73
CA GLU A 77 -5.94 8.53 22.36
C GLU A 77 -6.24 10.02 22.22
N LYS A 78 -6.61 10.48 21.01
CA LYS A 78 -6.97 11.88 20.76
C LYS A 78 -8.21 12.32 21.53
N LEU A 79 -9.21 11.43 21.70
CA LEU A 79 -10.40 11.72 22.50
C LEU A 79 -10.12 11.78 24.00
N LEU A 80 -9.16 11.00 24.50
CA LEU A 80 -8.74 11.03 25.91
C LEU A 80 -7.83 12.21 26.24
N ALA A 81 -7.13 12.76 25.24
CA ALA A 81 -6.27 13.94 25.37
C ALA A 81 -7.01 15.27 25.21
N ALA A 82 -8.32 15.25 24.93
CA ALA A 82 -9.20 16.41 24.78
C ALA A 82 -10.15 16.55 25.98
#